data_AF-A0A7M5VBN4-F1
#
_entry.id   AF-A0A7M5VBN4-F1
#
_cell.length_a   1.000
_cell.length_b   1.000
_cell.length_c   1.000
_cell.angle_alpha   90.00
_cell.angle_beta   90.00
_cell.angle_gamma   90.00
#
_symmetry.space_group_name_H-M   'P 1'
#
loop_
_entity.id
_entity.type
_entity.pdbx_description
1 polymer ?
#
loop_
_entity_poly.entity_id
_entity_poly.type
_entity_poly.pdbx_seq_one_letter_code
_entity_poly.pdbx_strand_id
1 'polypeptide(L)'
;MVVKTRPGAREIVAVYSIEEISMELVVKLSLNHPLTPVVVDCGKRIGVSNALWRQWMLQLTTFLSFQNGTILDGLTLWKRNVDKRFEGVEECMICFSIIHGTNYSLPTIGCKTCKKKFHPACLYKWFSTSGKSTCPLCRNTF
;
A
#
# COMPACT_ATOMS: atom_id res chain seq x y z
N MET A 1 4.63 -8.17 8.92
CA MET A 1 4.07 -9.13 7.94
C MET A 1 3.93 -10.47 8.63
N VAL A 2 2.79 -11.12 8.46
CA VAL A 2 2.52 -12.48 8.95
C VAL A 2 2.31 -13.36 7.72
N VAL A 3 2.97 -14.52 7.66
CA VAL A 3 2.83 -15.48 6.57
C VAL A 3 2.08 -16.71 7.07
N LYS A 4 1.09 -17.17 6.31
CA LYS A 4 0.30 -18.37 6.57
C LYS A 4 0.24 -19.22 5.31
N THR A 5 0.09 -20.53 5.47
CA THR A 5 -0.10 -21.46 4.36
C THR A 5 -1.50 -22.04 4.40
N ARG A 6 -2.12 -22.25 3.23
CA ARG A 6 -3.37 -22.99 3.05
C ARG A 6 -3.07 -24.23 2.19
N PRO A 7 -2.63 -25.36 2.77
CA PRO A 7 -2.15 -26.51 1.99
C PRO A 7 -3.19 -27.08 1.02
N GLY A 8 -4.45 -27.19 1.45
CA GLY A 8 -5.54 -27.71 0.61
C GLY A 8 -5.82 -26.85 -0.64
N ALA A 9 -5.58 -25.53 -0.55
CA ALA A 9 -5.72 -24.61 -1.68
C ALA A 9 -4.40 -24.39 -2.44
N ARG A 10 -3.28 -24.91 -1.92
CA ARG A 10 -1.90 -24.69 -2.41
C ARG A 10 -1.57 -23.20 -2.52
N GLU A 11 -1.98 -22.47 -1.48
CA GLU A 11 -1.78 -21.02 -1.35
C GLU A 11 -0.86 -20.68 -0.19
N ILE A 12 -0.03 -19.65 -0.40
CA ILE A 12 0.75 -18.98 0.63
C ILE A 12 0.18 -17.56 0.74
N VAL A 13 -0.17 -17.15 1.95
CA VAL A 13 -0.83 -15.88 2.22
C VAL A 13 0.08 -15.03 3.09
N ALA A 14 0.47 -13.86 2.59
CA ALA A 14 1.20 -12.86 3.32
C ALA A 14 0.28 -11.69 3.66
N VAL A 15 0.13 -11.41 4.96
CA VAL A 15 -0.66 -10.28 5.46
C VAL A 15 0.30 -9.23 6.01
N TYR A 16 0.18 -8.01 5.51
CA TYR A 16 0.91 -6.85 5.97
C TYR A 16 -0.07 -5.84 6.57
N SER A 17 0.18 -5.37 7.79
CA SER A 17 -0.73 -4.49 8.51
C SER A 17 -0.07 -3.16 8.85
N ILE A 18 -0.81 -2.07 8.69
CA ILE A 18 -0.48 -0.71 9.16
C ILE A 18 -1.72 -0.15 9.83
N GLU A 19 -1.58 0.35 11.05
CA GLU A 19 -2.73 0.78 11.87
C GLU A 19 -3.78 -0.36 11.93
N GLU A 20 -5.04 -0.06 11.63
CA GLU A 20 -6.15 -1.02 11.60
C GLU A 20 -6.39 -1.64 10.21
N ILE A 21 -5.52 -1.37 9.23
CA ILE A 21 -5.72 -1.76 7.83
C ILE A 21 -4.67 -2.79 7.41
N SER A 22 -5.11 -3.84 6.72
CA SER A 22 -4.24 -4.91 6.22
C SER A 22 -4.29 -5.07 4.70
N MET A 23 -3.11 -5.31 4.12
CA MET A 23 -2.89 -5.73 2.74
C MET A 23 -2.61 -7.23 2.71
N GLU A 24 -3.35 -7.98 1.91
CA GLU A 24 -3.19 -9.44 1.76
C GLU A 24 -2.67 -9.77 0.38
N LEU A 25 -1.54 -10.48 0.31
CA LEU A 25 -0.95 -11.03 -0.91
C LEU A 25 -1.06 -12.56 -0.87
N VAL A 26 -1.57 -13.15 -1.94
CA VAL A 26 -1.80 -14.59 -2.08
C VAL A 26 -0.94 -15.12 -3.22
N VAL A 27 -0.05 -16.05 -2.90
CA VAL A 27 0.78 -16.77 -3.87
C VAL A 27 0.16 -18.16 -4.05
N LYS A 28 -0.30 -18.46 -5.27
CA LYS A 28 -0.97 -19.72 -5.59
C LYS A 28 -0.09 -20.59 -6.49
N LEU A 29 0.08 -21.84 -6.08
CA LEU A 29 0.80 -22.84 -6.83
C LEU A 29 -0.18 -23.72 -7.61
N SER A 30 0.15 -24.05 -8.86
CA SER A 30 -0.63 -24.97 -9.73
C SER A 30 -0.27 -26.44 -9.45
N LEU A 31 -1.18 -27.39 -9.71
CA LEU A 31 -0.96 -28.80 -9.36
C LEU A 31 0.31 -29.40 -9.99
N ASN A 32 0.68 -28.90 -11.17
CA ASN A 32 1.86 -29.27 -11.94
C ASN A 32 3.08 -28.34 -11.70
N HIS A 33 3.08 -27.50 -10.66
CA HIS A 33 4.24 -26.67 -10.32
C HIS A 33 5.50 -27.56 -10.20
N PRO A 34 6.64 -27.18 -10.82
CA PRO A 34 6.98 -25.86 -11.35
C PRO A 34 6.64 -25.58 -12.82
N LEU A 35 5.95 -26.48 -13.54
CA LEU A 35 5.71 -26.32 -14.99
C LEU A 35 4.80 -25.13 -15.34
N THR A 36 3.80 -24.85 -14.50
CA THR A 36 2.97 -23.66 -14.66
C THR A 36 3.48 -22.57 -13.72
N PRO A 37 3.62 -21.31 -14.21
CA PRO A 37 4.06 -20.19 -13.41
C PRO A 37 3.21 -19.97 -12.17
N VAL A 38 3.84 -19.42 -11.15
CA VAL A 38 3.17 -19.05 -9.90
C VAL A 38 2.20 -17.90 -10.19
N VAL A 39 0.98 -17.99 -9.66
CA VAL A 39 0.00 -16.89 -9.75
C VAL A 39 0.08 -16.09 -8.46
N VAL A 40 0.29 -14.78 -8.59
CA VAL A 40 0.28 -13.86 -7.47
C VAL A 40 -0.97 -13.00 -7.55
N ASP A 41 -1.82 -13.10 -6.54
CA ASP A 41 -3.00 -12.27 -6.35
C ASP A 41 -2.84 -11.40 -5.11
N CYS A 42 -3.60 -10.33 -5.02
CA CYS A 42 -3.67 -9.51 -3.84
C CYS A 42 -5.09 -9.01 -3.65
N GLY A 43 -5.52 -8.99 -2.39
CA GLY A 43 -6.78 -8.37 -2.02
C GLY A 43 -6.69 -6.85 -2.11
N LYS A 44 -6.91 -6.19 -0.98
CA LYS A 44 -7.10 -4.75 -0.94
C LYS A 44 -5.78 -3.98 -1.12
N ARG A 45 -5.78 -3.03 -2.05
CA ARG A 45 -4.66 -2.12 -2.29
C ARG A 45 -4.80 -0.88 -1.41
N ILE A 46 -3.71 -0.49 -0.77
CA ILE A 46 -3.70 0.56 0.25
C ILE A 46 -2.51 1.48 -0.02
N GLY A 47 -2.75 2.78 -0.16
CA GLY A 47 -1.70 3.79 -0.31
C GLY A 47 -0.89 3.73 -1.61
N VAL A 48 -1.25 2.86 -2.56
CA VAL A 48 -0.48 2.55 -3.77
C VAL A 48 -1.33 2.77 -5.03
N SER A 49 -0.75 3.41 -6.05
CA SER A 49 -1.42 3.64 -7.33
C SER A 49 -1.57 2.33 -8.14
N ASN A 50 -2.52 2.30 -9.08
CA ASN A 50 -2.71 1.14 -9.96
C ASN A 50 -1.42 0.73 -10.68
N ALA A 51 -0.65 1.70 -11.17
CA ALA A 51 0.56 1.47 -11.94
C ALA A 51 1.67 0.87 -11.07
N LEU A 52 1.95 1.48 -9.91
CA LEU A 52 2.99 0.99 -9.00
C LEU A 52 2.63 -0.39 -8.44
N TRP A 53 1.34 -0.63 -8.17
CA TRP A 53 0.85 -1.93 -7.75
C TRP A 53 1.13 -3.00 -8.82
N ARG A 54 0.72 -2.75 -10.07
CA ARG A 54 0.98 -3.66 -11.19
C ARG A 54 2.48 -3.93 -11.38
N GLN A 55 3.31 -2.92 -11.21
CA GLN A 55 4.77 -3.07 -11.27
C GLN A 55 5.29 -4.02 -10.19
N TRP A 56 4.87 -3.87 -8.94
CA TRP A 56 5.28 -4.77 -7.85
C TRP A 56 4.81 -6.20 -8.07
N MET A 57 3.58 -6.39 -8.54
CA MET A 57 3.05 -7.72 -8.85
C MET A 57 3.82 -8.37 -9.99
N LEU A 58 4.12 -7.62 -11.06
CA LEU A 58 4.93 -8.13 -12.17
C LEU A 58 6.33 -8.53 -11.69
N GLN A 59 7.01 -7.67 -10.92
CA GLN A 59 8.32 -7.96 -10.35
C GLN A 59 8.32 -9.22 -9.49
N LEU A 60 7.31 -9.38 -8.64
CA LEU A 60 7.18 -10.55 -7.77
C LEU A 60 6.88 -11.83 -8.58
N THR A 61 5.95 -11.78 -9.53
CA THR A 61 5.63 -12.93 -10.39
C THR A 61 6.85 -13.36 -11.21
N THR A 62 7.61 -12.40 -11.75
CA THR A 62 8.84 -12.70 -12.49
C THR A 62 9.90 -13.33 -11.58
N PHE A 63 10.09 -12.80 -10.37
CA PHE A 63 11.01 -13.37 -9.39
C PHE A 63 10.64 -14.82 -9.06
N LEU A 64 9.38 -15.07 -8.71
CA LEU A 64 8.91 -16.40 -8.30
C LEU A 64 8.88 -17.44 -9.42
N SER A 65 8.80 -17.00 -10.69
CA SER A 65 8.68 -17.91 -11.82
C SER A 65 10.02 -18.19 -12.51
N PHE A 66 10.97 -17.24 -12.46
CA PHE A 66 12.16 -17.28 -13.32
C PHE A 66 13.49 -17.03 -12.61
N GLN A 67 13.49 -16.60 -11.34
CA GLN A 67 14.72 -16.37 -10.60
C GLN A 67 14.96 -17.49 -9.57
N ASN A 68 16.23 -17.81 -9.33
CA ASN A 68 16.60 -18.74 -8.28
C ASN A 68 16.42 -18.04 -6.92
N GLY A 69 15.34 -18.37 -6.23
CA GLY A 69 15.00 -17.83 -4.92
C GLY A 69 13.81 -18.56 -4.30
N THR A 70 13.61 -18.36 -2.99
CA THR A 70 12.48 -18.95 -2.29
C THR A 70 11.24 -18.05 -2.39
N ILE A 71 10.05 -18.63 -2.16
CA ILE A 71 8.82 -17.82 -2.02
C ILE A 71 9.00 -16.77 -0.92
N LEU A 72 9.70 -17.12 0.17
CA LEU A 72 9.96 -16.20 1.28
C LEU A 72 10.83 -15.01 0.85
N ASP A 73 11.81 -15.19 -0.02
CA ASP A 73 12.63 -14.09 -0.55
C ASP A 73 11.77 -13.11 -1.36
N GLY A 74 10.87 -13.64 -2.20
CA GLY A 74 9.91 -12.83 -2.94
C GLY A 74 8.97 -12.05 -2.01
N LEU A 75 8.43 -12.70 -0.98
CA LEU A 75 7.59 -12.05 0.03
C LEU A 75 8.36 -10.98 0.83
N THR A 76 9.65 -11.22 1.10
CA THR A 76 10.53 -10.26 1.79
C THR A 76 10.80 -9.04 0.92
N LEU A 77 11.04 -9.22 -0.39
CA LEU A 77 11.16 -8.12 -1.35
C LEU A 77 9.87 -7.28 -1.40
N TRP A 78 8.72 -7.94 -1.48
CA TRP A 78 7.43 -7.26 -1.44
C TRP A 78 7.25 -6.47 -0.14
N LYS A 79 7.50 -7.08 1.02
CA LYS A 79 7.45 -6.40 2.31
C LYS A 79 8.33 -5.16 2.32
N ARG A 80 9.58 -5.25 1.85
CA ARG A 80 10.51 -4.11 1.78
C ARG A 80 9.99 -2.97 0.92
N ASN A 81 9.36 -3.27 -0.22
CA ASN A 81 8.73 -2.26 -1.07
C ASN A 81 7.57 -1.57 -0.35
N VAL A 82 6.76 -2.35 0.36
CA VAL A 82 5.67 -1.80 1.18
C VAL A 82 6.23 -0.95 2.33
N ASP A 83 7.17 -1.45 3.14
CA ASP A 83 7.81 -0.69 4.23
C ASP A 83 8.32 0.66 3.72
N LYS A 84 9.11 0.65 2.65
CA LYS A 84 9.70 1.86 2.04
C LYS A 84 8.64 2.84 1.53
N ARG A 85 7.47 2.35 1.12
CA ARG A 85 6.37 3.20 0.65
C ARG A 85 5.73 4.01 1.77
N PHE A 86 5.72 3.46 2.98
CA PHE A 86 5.12 4.06 4.17
C PHE A 86 6.15 4.72 5.10
N GLU A 87 7.44 4.45 4.89
CA GLU A 87 8.53 5.11 5.60
C GLU A 87 8.45 6.65 5.46
N GLY A 88 8.47 7.34 6.61
CA GLY A 88 8.42 8.80 6.68
C GLY A 88 7.10 9.44 6.25
N VAL A 89 6.02 8.66 6.06
CA VAL A 89 4.69 9.21 5.81
C VAL A 89 4.08 9.66 7.14
N GLU A 90 3.98 10.97 7.33
CA GLU A 90 3.26 11.56 8.46
C GLU A 90 1.74 11.41 8.30
N GLU A 91 1.03 11.39 9.42
CA GLU A 91 -0.43 11.38 9.45
C GLU A 91 -1.05 12.68 8.89
N CYS A 92 -2.27 12.56 8.35
CA CYS A 92 -3.05 13.73 7.93
C CYS A 92 -3.60 14.47 9.15
N MET A 93 -3.29 15.76 9.26
CA MET A 93 -3.67 16.57 10.43
C MET A 93 -5.15 17.00 10.47
N ILE A 94 -5.97 16.52 9.53
CA ILE A 94 -7.43 16.72 9.53
C ILE A 94 -8.15 15.49 10.10
N CYS A 95 -7.69 14.28 9.76
CA CYS A 95 -8.34 13.03 10.14
C CYS A 95 -7.51 12.13 11.05
N PHE A 96 -6.27 12.52 11.36
CA PHE A 96 -5.33 11.81 12.25
C PHE A 96 -5.08 10.36 11.84
N SER A 97 -4.92 10.12 10.53
CA SER A 97 -4.51 8.81 10.01
C SER A 97 -3.56 8.96 8.83
N ILE A 98 -2.67 7.97 8.66
CA ILE A 98 -1.80 7.85 7.49
C ILE A 98 -2.62 7.43 6.25
N ILE A 99 -3.70 6.67 6.42
CA ILE A 99 -4.49 6.12 5.33
C ILE A 99 -5.91 6.68 5.40
N HIS A 100 -6.36 7.31 4.31
CA HIS A 100 -7.72 7.84 4.27
C HIS A 100 -8.76 6.71 4.35
N GLY A 101 -9.72 6.80 5.29
CA GLY A 101 -10.61 5.70 5.65
C GLY A 101 -11.48 5.14 4.51
N THR A 102 -11.83 5.94 3.50
CA THR A 102 -12.72 5.49 2.41
C THR A 102 -12.00 5.12 1.11
N ASN A 103 -10.90 5.80 0.79
CA ASN A 103 -10.23 5.67 -0.52
C ASN A 103 -8.79 5.18 -0.43
N TYR A 104 -8.31 4.91 0.79
CA TYR A 104 -6.98 4.38 1.08
C TYR A 104 -5.81 5.20 0.52
N SER A 105 -6.03 6.48 0.22
CA SER A 105 -4.97 7.38 -0.23
C SER A 105 -4.07 7.82 0.92
N LEU A 106 -2.85 8.25 0.60
CA LEU A 106 -1.90 8.81 1.56
C LEU A 106 -1.95 10.33 1.56
N PRO A 107 -1.49 10.99 2.64
CA PRO A 107 -1.36 12.43 2.68
C PRO A 107 -0.20 12.87 1.78
N THR A 108 -0.55 13.36 0.59
CA THR A 108 0.43 13.76 -0.43
C THR A 108 0.50 15.27 -0.63
N ILE A 109 -0.52 16.03 -0.20
CA ILE A 109 -0.58 17.47 -0.42
C ILE A 109 0.01 18.19 0.80
N GLY A 110 1.18 18.81 0.63
CA GLY A 110 1.88 19.54 1.70
C GLY A 110 1.65 21.05 1.66
N CYS A 111 1.43 21.67 2.81
CA CYS A 111 1.41 23.13 2.93
C CYS A 111 2.79 23.72 2.63
N LYS A 112 2.85 24.77 1.80
CA LYS A 112 4.13 25.42 1.45
C LYS A 112 4.83 26.07 2.65
N THR A 113 4.06 26.55 3.62
CA THR A 113 4.59 27.24 4.81
C THR A 113 4.98 26.27 5.92
N CYS A 114 4.03 25.50 6.47
CA CYS A 114 4.31 24.63 7.62
C CYS A 114 4.74 23.20 7.25
N LYS A 115 4.79 22.86 5.95
CA LYS A 115 5.22 21.57 5.39
C LYS A 115 4.35 20.35 5.77
N LYS A 116 3.35 20.51 6.63
CA LYS A 116 2.42 19.44 7.00
C LYS A 116 1.58 18.97 5.81
N LYS A 117 1.37 17.65 5.75
CA LYS A 117 0.69 16.96 4.64
C LYS A 117 -0.74 16.58 4.99
N PHE A 118 -1.59 16.52 3.97
CA PHE A 118 -3.01 16.22 4.07
C PHE A 118 -3.42 15.25 2.97
N HIS A 119 -4.42 14.41 3.25
CA HIS A 119 -5.09 13.66 2.18
C HIS A 119 -5.76 14.64 1.21
N PRO A 120 -5.68 14.40 -0.11
CA PRO A 120 -6.38 15.23 -1.09
C PRO A 120 -7.86 15.41 -0.77
N ALA A 121 -8.55 14.33 -0.37
CA ALA A 121 -9.97 14.36 -0.02
C ALA A 121 -10.25 15.20 1.24
N CYS A 122 -9.44 15.06 2.30
CA CYS A 122 -9.60 15.86 3.52
C CYS A 122 -9.41 17.35 3.25
N LEU A 123 -8.35 17.70 2.52
CA LEU A 123 -8.02 19.09 2.22
C LEU A 123 -9.07 19.73 1.30
N TYR A 124 -9.54 19.00 0.28
CA TYR A 124 -10.62 19.48 -0.59
C TYR A 124 -11.89 19.77 0.22
N LYS A 125 -12.32 18.83 1.08
CA LYS A 125 -13.47 19.03 1.95
C LYS A 125 -13.29 20.26 2.85
N TRP A 126 -12.10 20.47 3.41
CA TRP A 126 -11.80 21.63 4.24
C TRP A 126 -11.97 22.95 3.48
N PHE A 127 -11.43 23.07 2.25
CA PHE A 127 -11.60 24.27 1.42
C PHE A 127 -13.07 24.51 1.06
N SER A 128 -13.79 23.45 0.67
CA SER A 128 -15.20 23.56 0.32
C SER A 128 -16.08 24.00 1.51
N THR A 129 -15.81 23.50 2.71
CA THR A 129 -16.60 23.85 3.90
C THR A 129 -16.23 25.21 4.49
N SER A 130 -14.95 25.61 4.43
CA SER A 130 -14.50 26.90 4.99
C SER A 130 -14.68 28.09 4.03
N GLY A 131 -14.90 27.83 2.74
CA GLY A 131 -14.96 28.85 1.69
C GLY A 131 -13.63 29.56 1.43
N LYS A 132 -12.50 29.03 1.95
CA LYS A 132 -11.17 29.62 1.82
C LYS A 132 -10.12 28.55 1.57
N SER A 133 -9.14 28.86 0.73
CA SER A 133 -7.99 27.98 0.44
C SER A 133 -6.85 28.21 1.44
N THR A 134 -7.14 28.09 2.75
CA THR A 134 -6.15 28.30 3.83
C THR A 134 -5.79 27.00 4.53
N CYS A 135 -4.53 26.86 4.91
CA CYS A 135 -4.02 25.70 5.63
C CYS A 135 -4.77 25.50 6.97
N PRO A 136 -5.28 24.28 7.26
CA PRO A 136 -5.96 23.98 8.53
C PRO A 136 -5.13 24.27 9.79
N LEU A 137 -3.79 24.20 9.68
CA LEU A 137 -2.89 24.37 10.82
C LEU A 137 -2.37 25.81 10.96
N CYS A 138 -1.69 26.33 9.93
CA CYS A 138 -1.03 27.63 10.02
C CYS A 138 -1.85 28.80 9.43
N ARG A 139 -3.03 28.52 8.87
CA ARG A 139 -3.98 29.50 8.30
C ARG A 139 -3.46 30.36 7.13
N ASN A 140 -2.22 30.16 6.68
CA ASN A 140 -1.71 30.75 5.45
C ASN A 140 -2.43 30.21 4.22
N THR A 141 -2.48 31.00 3.16
CA THR A 141 -2.97 30.57 1.84
C THR A 141 -2.13 29.39 1.34
N PHE A 142 -2.81 28.37 0.80
CA PHE A 142 -2.22 27.08 0.47
C PHE A 142 -1.42 27.08 -0.85
#